data_AF-A0ABD2E3B7-F1
#
_entry.id   AF-A0ABD2E3B7-F1
#
_cell.length_a   1.000
_cell.length_b   1.000
_cell.length_c   1.000
_cell.angle_alpha   90.00
_cell.angle_beta   90.00
_cell.angle_gamma   90.00
#
_symmetry.space_group_name_H-M   'P 1'
#
loop_
_entity.id
_entity.type
_entity.pdbx_description
1 polymer ?
#
loop_
_entity_poly.entity_id
_entity_poly.type
_entity_poly.pdbx_seq_one_letter_code
_entity_poly.pdbx_strand_id
1 'polypeptide(L)'
;MNSGRPETMENLPALYTIFQGEVAMVTDYGAFIKIPGCRKQGLVHRTHMSSCRVDKPSEIVDVGDKVWVKLIGREMKNDRIKVSLSMKVVNQGTGKDLDPNNVIIEQEERRRRSFQDYTGQKITLEAVLNTTCKKCGCK
;
A
#
# COMPACT_ATOMS: atom_id res chain seq x y z
N MET A 1 38.76 -2.59 -7.46
CA MET A 1 37.77 -3.07 -6.47
C MET A 1 36.94 -1.89 -6.00
N ASN A 2 35.62 -1.88 -6.18
CA ASN A 2 34.77 -0.74 -5.77
C ASN A 2 34.57 -0.74 -4.25
N SER A 3 35.47 -0.06 -3.54
CA SER A 3 35.42 0.20 -2.11
C SER A 3 34.45 1.34 -1.80
N GLY A 4 33.40 1.03 -1.02
CA GLY A 4 32.64 1.96 -0.20
C GLY A 4 31.95 3.12 -0.94
N ARG A 5 30.69 2.92 -1.34
CA ARG A 5 29.83 4.09 -1.65
C ARG A 5 29.69 4.91 -0.36
N PRO A 6 29.95 6.22 -0.39
CA PRO A 6 29.73 7.07 0.77
C PRO A 6 28.27 6.96 1.21
N GLU A 7 28.03 6.98 2.53
CA GLU A 7 26.71 7.00 3.14
C GLU A 7 26.01 8.34 2.83
N THR A 8 25.60 8.52 1.59
CA THR A 8 24.79 9.66 1.16
C THR A 8 23.40 9.57 1.80
N MET A 9 22.80 10.73 2.08
CA MET A 9 21.59 10.91 2.90
C MET A 9 20.33 10.16 2.41
N GLU A 10 20.38 9.47 1.26
CA GLU A 10 19.23 8.86 0.59
C GLU A 10 19.57 7.56 -0.15
N ASN A 11 20.28 6.63 0.50
CA ASN A 11 20.56 5.31 -0.08
C ASN A 11 19.34 4.38 -0.10
N LEU A 12 18.22 4.80 -0.68
CA LEU A 12 17.07 3.91 -0.90
C LEU A 12 17.37 2.90 -2.02
N PRO A 13 16.90 1.65 -1.90
CA PRO A 13 17.02 0.67 -2.97
C PRO A 13 16.28 1.13 -4.24
N ALA A 14 16.64 0.53 -5.37
CA ALA A 14 15.97 0.79 -6.64
C ALA A 14 14.52 0.26 -6.59
N LEU A 15 13.64 0.84 -7.41
CA LEU A 15 12.26 0.37 -7.54
C LEU A 15 12.23 -1.12 -7.92
N TYR A 16 11.30 -1.87 -7.33
CA TYR A 16 11.12 -3.31 -7.50
C TYR A 16 12.27 -4.19 -7.00
N THR A 17 13.24 -3.61 -6.28
CA THR A 17 14.29 -4.40 -5.64
C THR A 17 13.72 -5.19 -4.47
N ILE A 18 14.13 -6.45 -4.35
CA ILE A 18 13.84 -7.31 -3.23
C ILE A 18 15.02 -7.32 -2.26
N PHE A 19 14.72 -7.21 -0.97
CA PHE A 19 15.71 -7.28 0.09
C PHE A 19 15.10 -7.85 1.36
N GLN A 20 15.95 -8.30 2.27
CA GLN A 20 15.55 -8.72 3.60
C GLN A 20 15.62 -7.51 4.54
N GLY A 21 14.55 -7.26 5.29
CA GLY A 21 14.45 -6.18 6.27
C GLY A 21 13.97 -6.71 7.62
N GLU A 22 14.13 -5.89 8.65
CA GLU A 22 13.70 -6.20 10.02
C GLU A 22 12.46 -5.38 10.39
N VAL A 23 11.46 -6.01 11.00
CA VAL A 23 10.26 -5.33 11.48
C VAL A 23 10.64 -4.42 12.66
N ALA A 24 10.49 -3.10 12.50
CA ALA A 24 10.73 -2.12 13.56
C ALA A 24 9.51 -1.89 14.44
N MET A 25 8.32 -1.87 13.83
CA MET A 25 7.08 -1.52 14.49
C MET A 25 5.90 -2.10 13.72
N VAL A 26 4.88 -2.54 14.44
CA VAL A 26 3.62 -3.04 13.87
C VAL A 26 2.49 -2.11 14.30
N THR A 27 1.57 -1.82 13.38
CA THR A 27 0.40 -0.96 13.56
C THR A 27 -0.83 -1.62 12.94
N ASP A 28 -2.03 -1.14 13.28
CA ASP A 28 -3.28 -1.74 12.75
C ASP A 28 -3.43 -1.67 11.23
N TYR A 29 -2.77 -0.69 10.59
CA TYR A 29 -2.82 -0.52 9.14
C TYR A 29 -1.62 -1.16 8.41
N GLY A 30 -0.61 -1.67 9.12
CA GLY A 30 0.59 -2.24 8.50
C GLY A 30 1.81 -2.34 9.41
N ALA A 31 2.96 -2.67 8.83
CA ALA A 31 4.23 -2.82 9.55
C ALA A 31 5.33 -1.95 8.94
N PHE A 32 6.17 -1.38 9.79
CA PHE A 32 7.36 -0.62 9.40
C PHE A 32 8.58 -1.53 9.39
N ILE A 33 9.25 -1.60 8.25
CA ILE A 33 10.41 -2.45 8.01
C ILE A 33 11.66 -1.57 7.86
N LYS A 34 12.71 -1.90 8.62
CA LYS A 34 14.03 -1.30 8.47
C LYS A 34 14.67 -1.84 7.20
N ILE A 35 15.10 -0.93 6.33
CA ILE A 35 15.79 -1.26 5.10
C ILE A 35 17.29 -1.26 5.39
N PRO A 36 18.03 -2.33 5.07
CA PRO A 36 19.46 -2.40 5.35
C PRO A 36 20.22 -1.30 4.59
N GLY A 37 21.05 -0.53 5.29
CA GLY A 37 21.81 0.57 4.70
C GLY A 37 21.01 1.86 4.45
N CYS A 38 19.75 1.94 4.89
CA CYS A 38 18.94 3.15 4.83
C CYS A 38 18.63 3.70 6.22
N ARG A 39 18.62 5.04 6.37
CA ARG A 39 18.12 5.69 7.58
C ARG A 39 16.59 5.71 7.68
N LYS A 40 15.89 5.58 6.54
CA LYS A 40 14.42 5.61 6.46
C LYS A 40 13.86 4.20 6.51
N GLN A 41 12.69 4.07 7.12
CA GLN A 41 11.91 2.83 7.18
C GLN A 41 10.89 2.81 6.04
N GLY A 42 10.55 1.61 5.56
CA GLY A 42 9.46 1.42 4.62
C GLY A 42 8.21 0.89 5.30
N LEU A 43 7.05 1.26 4.78
CA LEU A 43 5.75 0.81 5.28
C LEU A 43 5.22 -0.32 4.37
N VAL A 44 4.90 -1.46 4.97
CA VAL A 44 4.08 -2.50 4.35
C VAL A 44 2.63 -2.30 4.83
N HIS A 45 1.74 -1.87 3.94
CA HIS A 45 0.31 -1.75 4.27
C HIS A 45 -0.32 -3.14 4.42
N ARG A 46 -1.36 -3.29 5.27
CA ARG A 46 -2.03 -4.58 5.56
C ARG A 46 -2.43 -5.39 4.34
N THR A 47 -2.84 -4.73 3.24
CA THR A 47 -3.22 -5.39 1.97
C THR A 47 -2.02 -5.93 1.18
N HIS A 48 -0.81 -5.52 1.53
CA HIS A 48 0.44 -5.98 0.93
C HIS A 48 1.23 -6.92 1.87
N MET A 49 0.73 -7.20 3.08
CA MET A 49 1.36 -8.13 4.02
C MET A 49 1.13 -9.59 3.61
N SER A 50 -0.08 -9.93 3.14
CA SER A 50 -0.45 -11.27 2.70
C SER A 50 -1.34 -11.22 1.46
N SER A 51 -1.40 -12.33 0.73
CA SER A 51 -2.38 -12.54 -0.35
C SER A 51 -3.78 -12.81 0.18
N CYS A 52 -3.89 -13.28 1.43
CA CYS A 52 -5.16 -13.53 2.11
C CYS A 52 -5.61 -12.29 2.89
N ARG A 53 -6.90 -12.24 3.25
CA ARG A 53 -7.44 -11.17 4.09
C ARG A 53 -6.77 -11.21 5.47
N VAL A 54 -6.24 -10.06 5.88
CA VAL A 54 -5.59 -9.86 7.17
C VAL A 54 -6.47 -8.96 8.02
N ASP A 55 -6.95 -9.45 9.16
CA ASP A 55 -7.69 -8.63 10.11
C ASP A 55 -6.75 -7.85 11.04
N LYS A 56 -5.71 -8.52 11.58
CA LYS A 56 -4.70 -7.89 12.43
C LYS A 56 -3.28 -8.14 11.92
N PRO A 57 -2.53 -7.08 11.55
CA PRO A 57 -1.12 -7.19 11.18
C PRO A 57 -0.23 -7.85 12.24
N SER A 58 -0.55 -7.66 13.51
CA SER A 58 0.18 -8.22 14.66
C SER A 58 0.11 -9.74 14.78
N GLU A 59 -0.76 -10.41 14.03
CA GLU A 59 -0.83 -11.88 14.01
C GLU A 59 0.10 -12.50 12.95
N ILE A 60 0.68 -11.67 12.06
CA ILE A 60 1.50 -12.13 10.94
C ILE A 60 2.98 -11.91 11.18
N VAL A 61 3.32 -10.76 11.79
CA VAL A 61 4.71 -10.36 12.02
C VAL A 61 4.84 -9.75 13.40
N ASP A 62 5.95 -10.06 14.05
CA ASP A 62 6.36 -9.48 15.32
C ASP A 62 7.53 -8.49 15.13
N VAL A 63 7.70 -7.60 16.11
CA VAL A 63 8.84 -6.67 16.12
C VAL A 63 10.14 -7.46 16.27
N GLY A 64 11.09 -7.19 15.38
CA GLY A 64 12.37 -7.90 15.31
C GLY A 64 12.42 -9.01 14.24
N ASP A 65 11.29 -9.36 13.63
CA ASP A 65 11.26 -10.40 12.60
C ASP A 65 11.98 -9.98 11.32
N LYS A 66 12.68 -10.93 10.70
CA LYS A 66 13.35 -10.76 9.41
C LYS A 66 12.45 -11.23 8.28
N VAL A 67 12.02 -10.30 7.43
CA VAL A 67 11.08 -10.56 6.34
C VAL A 67 11.64 -10.13 4.99
N TRP A 68 11.23 -10.81 3.94
CA TRP A 68 11.55 -10.46 2.57
C TRP A 68 10.50 -9.53 1.99
N VAL A 69 10.95 -8.40 1.45
CA VAL A 69 10.07 -7.34 0.95
C VAL A 69 10.55 -6.83 -0.40
N LYS A 70 9.59 -6.42 -1.22
CA LYS A 70 9.82 -5.74 -2.50
C LYS A 70 9.48 -4.27 -2.40
N LEU A 71 10.35 -3.40 -2.92
CA LEU A 71 10.08 -1.96 -3.04
C LEU A 71 9.05 -1.71 -4.15
N ILE A 72 7.83 -1.29 -3.78
CA ILE A 72 6.75 -1.08 -4.78
C ILE A 72 6.52 0.39 -5.10
N GLY A 73 6.96 1.31 -4.25
CA GLY A 73 6.82 2.74 -4.51
C GLY A 73 7.71 3.56 -3.61
N ARG A 74 8.22 4.66 -4.15
CA ARG A 74 8.93 5.68 -3.38
C ARG A 74 8.46 7.05 -3.85
N GLU A 75 8.06 7.88 -2.90
CA GLU A 75 7.66 9.26 -3.16
C GLU A 75 8.52 10.17 -2.28
N MET A 76 9.11 11.19 -2.89
CA MET A 76 9.89 12.21 -2.21
C MET A 76 9.18 13.54 -2.44
N LYS A 77 8.52 14.07 -1.40
CA LYS A 77 7.80 15.34 -1.48
C LYS A 77 8.09 16.19 -0.26
N ASN A 78 8.59 17.40 -0.46
CA ASN A 78 8.81 18.40 0.59
C ASN A 78 9.49 17.82 1.84
N ASP A 79 10.66 17.17 1.65
CA ASP A 79 11.48 16.54 2.70
C ASP A 79 10.85 15.28 3.37
N ARG A 80 9.60 14.93 3.01
CA ARG A 80 8.97 13.67 3.42
C ARG A 80 9.22 12.62 2.36
N ILE A 81 9.91 11.57 2.78
CA ILE A 81 10.16 10.37 1.97
C ILE A 81 9.17 9.29 2.42
N LYS A 82 8.28 8.90 1.53
CA LYS A 82 7.35 7.79 1.73
C LYS A 82 7.84 6.59 0.94
N VAL A 83 8.04 5.48 1.64
CA VAL A 83 8.50 4.22 1.05
C VAL A 83 7.43 3.16 1.24
N SER A 84 6.92 2.64 0.13
CA SER A 84 5.89 1.61 0.11
C SER A 84 6.54 0.26 -0.22
N LEU A 85 6.29 -0.73 0.63
CA LEU A 85 6.83 -2.08 0.54
C LEU A 85 5.72 -3.12 0.40
N SER A 86 6.04 -4.27 -0.18
CA SER A 86 5.12 -5.40 -0.32
C SER A 86 5.79 -6.71 0.05
N MET A 87 5.12 -7.50 0.91
CA MET A 87 5.56 -8.84 1.31
C MET A 87 4.87 -9.92 0.47
N LYS A 88 3.61 -9.71 0.07
CA LYS A 88 2.81 -10.73 -0.63
C LYS A 88 3.35 -11.15 -2.00
N VAL A 89 4.18 -10.30 -2.62
CA VAL A 89 4.82 -10.54 -3.93
C VAL A 89 6.20 -11.17 -3.79
N VAL A 90 6.62 -11.51 -2.57
CA VAL A 90 7.92 -12.12 -2.31
C VAL A 90 7.75 -13.36 -1.46
N ASN A 91 8.44 -14.42 -1.84
CA ASN A 91 8.45 -15.64 -1.05
C ASN A 91 9.30 -15.44 0.21
N GLN A 92 8.71 -15.66 1.39
CA GLN A 92 9.40 -15.41 2.67
C GLN A 92 10.47 -16.46 3.02
N GLY A 93 10.42 -17.66 2.44
CA GLY A 93 11.44 -18.69 2.68
C GLY A 93 12.68 -18.54 1.80
N THR A 94 12.51 -18.08 0.55
CA THR A 94 13.58 -18.04 -0.46
C THR A 94 13.99 -16.64 -0.90
N GLY A 95 13.18 -15.62 -0.61
CA GLY A 95 13.36 -14.27 -1.14
C GLY A 95 13.08 -14.14 -2.64
N LYS A 96 12.50 -15.16 -3.29
CA LYS A 96 12.19 -15.14 -4.72
C LYS A 96 11.01 -14.21 -5.02
N ASP A 97 11.12 -13.47 -6.13
CA ASP A 97 10.01 -12.66 -6.65
C ASP A 97 8.88 -13.57 -7.15
N LEU A 98 7.67 -13.33 -6.65
CA LEU A 98 6.44 -14.02 -7.05
C LEU A 98 5.66 -13.23 -8.11
N ASP A 99 5.95 -11.94 -8.29
CA ASP A 99 5.31 -11.08 -9.28
C ASP A 99 6.36 -10.31 -10.09
N PRO A 100 7.13 -11.00 -10.96
CA PRO A 100 8.21 -10.39 -11.72
C PRO A 100 7.72 -9.31 -12.70
N ASN A 101 6.48 -9.42 -13.15
CA ASN A 101 5.86 -8.46 -14.07
C ASN A 101 5.13 -7.32 -13.35
N ASN A 102 5.10 -7.31 -12.01
CA ASN A 102 4.43 -6.29 -11.18
C ASN A 102 2.93 -6.09 -11.47
N VAL A 103 2.27 -7.08 -12.06
CA VAL A 103 0.88 -6.96 -12.54
C VAL A 103 -0.08 -6.78 -11.38
N ILE A 104 0.17 -7.48 -10.27
CA ILE A 104 -0.69 -7.43 -9.09
C ILE A 104 -0.61 -6.04 -8.45
N ILE A 105 0.61 -5.50 -8.37
CA ILE A 105 0.88 -4.16 -7.80
C ILE A 105 0.18 -3.09 -8.64
N GLU A 106 0.36 -3.13 -9.96
CA GLU A 106 -0.24 -2.15 -10.87
C GLU A 106 -1.78 -2.19 -10.85
N GLN A 107 -2.38 -3.38 -10.86
CA GLN A 107 -3.83 -3.52 -10.81
C GLN A 107 -4.41 -2.98 -9.51
N GLU A 108 -3.76 -3.24 -8.38
CA GLU A 108 -4.20 -2.70 -7.08
C GLU A 108 -4.04 -1.19 -6.99
N GLU A 109 -2.96 -0.64 -7.54
CA GLU A 109 -2.78 0.80 -7.58
C GLU A 109 -3.85 1.47 -8.46
N ARG A 110 -4.17 0.89 -9.63
CA ARG A 110 -5.30 1.33 -10.46
C ARG A 110 -6.62 1.24 -9.71
N ARG A 111 -6.90 0.11 -9.04
CA ARG A 111 -8.13 -0.07 -8.25
C ARG A 111 -8.26 0.98 -7.14
N ARG A 112 -7.17 1.31 -6.45
CA ARG A 112 -7.15 2.37 -5.43
C ARG A 112 -7.41 3.76 -6.03
N ARG A 113 -6.91 4.03 -7.24
CA ARG A 113 -7.16 5.29 -7.94
C ARG A 113 -8.58 5.39 -8.52
N SER A 114 -9.13 4.28 -9.00
CA SER A 114 -10.47 4.22 -9.62
C SER A 114 -11.61 4.21 -8.61
N PHE A 115 -11.33 4.11 -7.31
CA PHE A 115 -12.32 4.35 -6.25
C PHE A 115 -12.50 5.87 -6.04
N GLN A 116 -12.77 6.59 -7.13
CA GLN A 116 -13.25 7.95 -7.10
C GLN A 116 -14.77 7.84 -7.02
N ASP A 117 -15.29 8.01 -5.81
CA ASP A 117 -16.70 7.92 -5.46
C ASP A 117 -17.58 8.84 -6.35
N TYR A 118 -18.06 8.33 -7.48
CA TYR A 118 -19.24 8.90 -8.15
C TYR A 118 -20.52 8.69 -7.33
N THR A 119 -20.45 7.93 -6.24
CA THR A 119 -21.50 7.74 -5.23
C THR A 119 -21.79 9.02 -4.42
N GLY A 120 -20.97 10.07 -4.54
CA GLY A 120 -21.22 11.39 -3.94
C GLY A 120 -22.26 12.24 -4.68
N GLN A 121 -22.59 11.94 -5.94
CA GLN A 121 -23.75 12.56 -6.57
C GLN A 121 -24.99 11.85 -6.06
N LYS A 122 -25.60 12.40 -5.00
CA LYS A 122 -27.03 12.16 -4.73
C LYS A 122 -27.75 12.41 -6.05
N ILE A 123 -28.26 11.35 -6.68
CA ILE A 123 -29.25 11.49 -7.73
C ILE A 123 -30.47 12.05 -7.01
N THR A 124 -30.60 13.38 -6.95
CA THR A 124 -31.87 14.02 -6.62
C THR A 124 -32.76 13.72 -7.81
N LEU A 125 -33.46 12.58 -7.76
CA LEU A 125 -34.70 12.43 -8.49
C LEU A 125 -35.64 13.45 -7.87
N GLU A 126 -35.56 14.71 -8.31
CA GLU A 126 -36.70 15.62 -8.23
C GLU A 126 -37.76 15.03 -9.15
N ALA A 127 -38.44 13.99 -8.66
CA ALA A 127 -39.63 13.49 -9.28
C ALA A 127 -40.65 14.62 -9.19
N VAL A 128 -40.72 15.44 -10.24
CA VAL A 128 -41.83 16.37 -10.45
C VAL A 128 -43.03 15.49 -10.78
N LEU A 129 -43.76 15.07 -9.73
CA LEU A 129 -45.05 14.42 -9.90
C LEU A 129 -46.03 15.47 -10.42
N ASN A 130 -46.15 15.58 -11.74
CA ASN A 130 -47.18 16.38 -12.41
C ASN A 130 -48.56 15.70 -12.31
N THR A 131 -48.94 15.24 -11.12
CA THR A 131 -50.23 14.57 -10.88
C THR A 131 -50.92 15.20 -9.70
N THR A 132 -51.86 16.11 -9.99
CA THR A 132 -52.73 16.71 -8.97
C THR A 132 -53.72 15.66 -8.46
N CYS A 133 -53.74 15.42 -7.14
CA CYS A 133 -54.63 14.44 -6.53
C CYS A 133 -56.10 14.91 -6.61
N LYS A 134 -56.99 14.12 -7.23
CA LYS A 134 -58.44 14.42 -7.33
C LYS A 134 -59.19 14.39 -5.99
N LYS A 135 -58.59 13.88 -4.92
CA LYS A 135 -59.23 13.75 -3.60
C LYS A 135 -58.87 14.88 -2.62
N CYS A 136 -57.69 15.48 -2.76
CA CYS A 136 -57.22 16.52 -1.84
C CYS A 136 -56.60 17.76 -2.53
N GLY A 137 -56.40 17.74 -3.85
CA GLY A 137 -56.02 18.92 -4.64
C GLY A 137 -54.58 19.42 -4.50
N CYS A 138 -53.73 18.81 -3.66
CA CYS A 138 -52.32 19.17 -3.61
C CYS A 138 -51.58 18.70 -4.88
N LYS A 139 -50.69 19.57 -5.37
CA LYS A 139 -49.62 19.22 -6.31
C LYS A 139 -48.49 18.53 -5.56
#